data_AF-A0A7V9II12-F1
#
_entry.id   AF-A0A7V9II12-F1
#
_cell.length_a   1.000
_cell.length_b   1.000
_cell.length_c   1.000
_cell.angle_alpha   90.00
_cell.angle_beta   90.00
_cell.angle_gamma   90.00
#
_symmetry.space_group_name_H-M   'P 1'
#
loop_
_entity.id
_entity.type
_entity.pdbx_description
1 polymer ?
#
loop_
_entity_poly.entity_id
_entity_poly.type
_entity_poly.pdbx_seq_one_letter_code
_entity_poly.pdbx_strand_id
1 'polypeptide(L)' 'FAVNSGESEVDVVSVAVALRGQDGTLVAAVSCAAPQHRLAVADADGVARRMQAIVATNQI' A
#
# COMPACT_ATOMS: atom_id res chain seq x y z
N PHE A 1 -4.13 -3.55 -4.91
CA PHE A 1 -3.01 -2.82 -4.29
C PHE A 1 -1.86 -2.85 -5.30
N ALA A 2 -0.82 -2.04 -5.09
CA ALA A 2 0.39 -2.07 -5.89
C ALA A 2 1.58 -2.35 -4.97
N VAL A 3 2.60 -3.02 -5.51
CA VAL A 3 3.88 -3.26 -4.83
C VAL A 3 4.96 -2.67 -5.72
N ASN A 4 5.88 -1.93 -5.10
CA ASN A 4 7.10 -1.48 -5.75
C ASN A 4 8.30 -2.02 -4.99
N SER A 5 9.30 -2.52 -5.70
CA SER A 5 10.50 -3.13 -5.13
C SER A 5 11.75 -2.64 -5.87
N GLY A 6 12.35 -1.56 -5.38
CA GLY A 6 13.55 -1.00 -5.98
C GLY A 6 13.31 -0.12 -7.21
N GLU A 7 12.06 0.07 -7.65
CA GLU A 7 11.75 0.83 -8.87
C GLU A 7 11.78 2.34 -8.62
N SER A 8 11.39 2.80 -7.43
CA SER A 8 11.47 4.21 -7.03
C SER A 8 12.74 4.55 -6.26
N GLU A 9 13.14 3.69 -5.33
CA GLU A 9 14.33 3.83 -4.51
C GLU A 9 14.94 2.44 -4.33
N VAL A 10 16.24 2.32 -4.57
CA VAL A 10 16.97 1.04 -4.48
C VAL A 10 16.83 0.46 -3.07
N ASP A 11 16.66 -0.85 -2.97
CA ASP A 11 16.50 -1.62 -1.73
C ASP A 11 15.29 -1.26 -0.85
N VAL A 12 14.35 -0.46 -1.37
CA VAL A 12 13.08 -0.16 -0.70
C VAL A 12 11.96 -0.95 -1.34
N VAL A 13 11.12 -1.55 -0.50
CA VAL A 13 9.82 -2.09 -0.89
C VAL A 13 8.75 -1.15 -0.40
N SER A 14 7.77 -0.86 -1.24
CA SER A 14 6.57 -0.15 -0.86
C SER A 14 5.31 -0.88 -1.29
N VAL A 15 4.29 -0.82 -0.44
CA VAL A 15 2.97 -1.40 -0.68
C VAL A 15 1.95 -0.28 -0.61
N ALA A 16 1.16 -0.10 -1.66
CA ALA A 16 0.19 0.99 -1.77
C ALA A 16 -1.25 0.46 -1.94
N VAL A 17 -2.19 1.07 -1.22
CA VAL A 17 -3.63 0.80 -1.35
C VAL A 17 -4.36 2.08 -1.74
N ALA A 18 -5.38 1.94 -2.58
CA ALA A 18 -6.19 3.05 -3.07
C ALA A 18 -7.15 3.57 -1.98
N LEU A 19 -7.29 4.89 -1.90
CA LEU A 19 -8.37 5.58 -1.23
C LEU A 19 -9.39 6.01 -2.30
N ARG A 20 -10.63 5.52 -2.17
CA ARG A 20 -11.71 5.85 -3.09
C ARG A 20 -12.77 6.66 -2.37
N GLY A 21 -13.30 7.69 -3.04
CA GLY A 21 -14.46 8.42 -2.56
C GLY A 21 -15.72 7.55 -2.64
N GLN A 22 -16.83 8.06 -2.10
CA GLN A 22 -18.12 7.34 -2.09
C GLN A 22 -18.64 6.95 -3.48
N ASP A 23 -18.28 7.73 -4.50
CA ASP A 23 -18.59 7.48 -5.91
C ASP A 23 -17.67 6.42 -6.57
N GLY A 24 -16.72 5.87 -5.82
CA GLY A 24 -15.72 4.92 -6.31
C GLY A 24 -14.52 5.57 -7.01
N THR A 25 -14.53 6.89 -7.18
CA THR A 25 -13.42 7.63 -7.80
C THR A 25 -12.16 7.47 -6.97
N LEU A 26 -11.02 7.21 -7.62
CA LEU A 26 -9.73 7.19 -6.94
C LEU A 26 -9.37 8.63 -6.54
N VAL A 27 -9.29 8.90 -5.24
CA VAL A 27 -8.98 10.24 -4.70
C VAL A 27 -7.53 10.33 -4.26
N ALA A 28 -7.00 9.27 -3.67
CA ALA A 28 -5.63 9.21 -3.17
C ALA A 28 -5.14 7.75 -3.02
N ALA A 29 -3.94 7.57 -2.48
CA ALA A 29 -3.43 6.27 -2.06
C ALA A 29 -2.65 6.42 -0.75
N VAL A 30 -2.66 5.37 0.07
CA VAL A 30 -1.79 5.25 1.25
C VAL A 30 -0.74 4.19 0.95
N SER A 31 0.52 4.51 1.23
CA SER A 31 1.64 3.59 1.06
C SER A 31 2.41 3.37 2.36
N CYS A 32 2.86 2.14 2.58
CA CYS A 32 3.88 1.81 3.57
C CYS A 32 5.16 1.43 2.84
N ALA A 33 6.29 2.03 3.20
CA ALA A 33 7.59 1.77 2.59
C ALA A 33 8.63 1.44 3.66
N ALA A 34 9.49 0.46 3.38
CA ALA A 34 10.58 0.08 4.25
C ALA A 34 11.69 -0.63 3.45
N PRO A 35 12.92 -0.69 3.99
CA PRO A 35 13.98 -1.49 3.39
C PRO A 35 13.59 -2.97 3.23
N GLN A 36 14.12 -3.63 2.19
CA GLN A 36 13.81 -5.03 1.83
C GLN A 36 14.02 -6.04 2.98
N HIS A 37 14.96 -5.77 3.90
CA HIS A 37 15.20 -6.63 5.06
C HIS A 37 14.13 -6.51 6.17
N ARG A 38 13.25 -5.50 6.11
CA ARG A 38 12.13 -5.29 7.04
C ARG A 38 10.76 -5.55 6.42
N LEU A 39 10.66 -5.40 5.11
CA LEU A 39 9.45 -5.62 4.34
C LEU A 39 9.81 -6.34 3.05
N ALA A 40 9.52 -7.64 2.99
CA ALA A 40 9.73 -8.41 1.78
C ALA A 40 8.50 -8.31 0.86
N VAL A 41 8.71 -8.49 -0.44
CA VAL A 41 7.61 -8.57 -1.42
C VAL A 41 6.61 -9.68 -1.06
N ALA A 42 7.09 -10.78 -0.45
CA ALA A 42 6.24 -11.87 0.03
C ALA A 42 5.26 -11.44 1.14
N ASP A 43 5.57 -10.39 1.91
CA ASP A 43 4.71 -9.87 2.96
C ASP A 43 3.63 -8.91 2.42
N ALA A 44 3.73 -8.51 1.15
CA ALA A 44 2.96 -7.41 0.59
C ALA A 44 1.44 -7.63 0.62
N ASP A 45 0.96 -8.87 0.39
CA ASP A 45 -0.47 -9.18 0.47
C ASP A 45 -1.01 -8.96 1.90
N GLY A 46 -0.28 -9.44 2.91
CA GLY A 46 -0.65 -9.27 4.31
C GLY A 46 -0.69 -7.81 4.75
N VAL A 47 0.30 -7.02 4.33
CA VAL A 47 0.36 -5.58 4.57
C VAL A 47 -0.79 -4.85 3.85
N ALA A 48 -1.01 -5.16 2.57
CA ALA A 48 -2.08 -4.57 1.79
C ALA A 48 -3.46 -4.84 2.39
N ARG A 49 -3.75 -6.07 2.85
CA ARG A 49 -5.03 -6.40 3.50
C ARG A 49 -5.25 -5.59 4.79
N ARG A 50 -4.22 -5.45 5.62
CA ARG A 50 -4.30 -4.63 6.85
C ARG A 50 -4.55 -3.16 6.53
N MET A 51 -3.83 -2.62 5.55
CA MET A 51 -4.02 -1.25 5.10
C MET A 51 -5.42 -1.04 4.50
N GLN A 52 -5.91 -1.98 3.69
CA GLN A 52 -7.27 -1.94 3.14
C GLN A 52 -8.34 -1.97 4.23
N ALA A 53 -8.16 -2.77 5.29
CA ALA A 53 -9.09 -2.79 6.42
C ALA A 53 -9.16 -1.42 7.13
N ILE A 54 -8.02 -0.74 7.27
CA ILE A 54 -7.95 0.62 7.84
C ILE A 54 -8.60 1.66 6.90
N VAL A 55 -8.38 1.53 5.60
CA VAL A 55 -9.02 2.41 4.60
C VAL A 55 -10.54 2.23 4.61
N ALA A 56 -11.02 0.99 4.69
CA ALA A 56 -12.45 0.68 4.69
C ALA A 56 -13.20 1.29 5.89
N THR A 57 -12.52 1.49 7.04
CA THR A 57 -13.13 2.14 8.20
C THR A 57 -13.12 3.67 8.13
N ASN A 58 -12.37 4.27 7.20
CA ASN A 58 -12.18 5.71 7.08
C ASN A 58 -12.59 6.23 5.69
N GLN A 59 -13.63 5.64 5.09
CA GLN A 59 -14.16 6.12 3.82
C GLN A 59 -14.61 7.57 3.94
N ILE A 60 -14.14 8.42 3.01
CA ILE A 60 -14.36 9.87 2.97
C ILE A 60 -15.39 10.19 1.90
#